data_AF-A0A7M3NXH0-F1
#
_entry.id   AF-A0A7M3NXH0-F1
#
_cell.length_a   1.000
_cell.length_b   1.000
_cell.length_c   1.000
_cell.angle_alpha   90.00
_cell.angle_beta   90.00
_cell.angle_gamma   90.00
#
_symmetry.space_group_name_H-M   'P 1'
#
loop_
_entity.id
_entity.type
_entity.pdbx_description
1 polymer ?
#
loop_
_entity_poly.entity_id
_entity_poly.type
_entity_poly.pdbx_seq_one_letter_code
_entity_poly.pdbx_strand_id
1 'polypeptide(L)'
;MNCSSRLLCVLYVATSAGLAWTSILEVRYGPVWAACLFAAASLVPVIAVVRETVIGEQRQILLDLIARASRSSGDAADAIVRAELDSACCERWWTSLGTEHELTCRHWMPRSSSAA
;
A
#
# COMPACT_ATOMS: atom_id res chain seq x y z
N MET A 1 0.17 8.29 9.28
CA MET A 1 1.06 7.85 10.39
C MET A 1 0.20 7.72 11.64
N ASN A 2 0.04 6.50 12.14
CA ASN A 2 -0.96 6.19 13.17
C ASN A 2 -0.56 6.80 14.52
N CYS A 3 -1.50 7.44 15.24
CA CYS A 3 -1.25 8.07 16.54
C CYS A 3 -0.57 7.12 17.54
N SER A 4 -0.84 5.82 17.45
CA SER A 4 -0.19 4.77 18.24
C SER A 4 1.34 4.72 18.05
N SER A 5 1.84 4.87 16.82
CA SER A 5 3.29 4.89 16.52
C SER A 5 3.99 6.11 17.13
N ARG A 6 3.33 7.27 17.11
CA ARG A 6 3.83 8.50 17.75
C ARG A 6 3.88 8.35 19.26
N LEU A 7 2.84 7.76 19.85
CA LEU A 7 2.74 7.55 21.29
C LEU A 7 3.83 6.58 21.77
N LEU A 8 4.09 5.51 21.02
CA LEU A 8 5.18 4.57 21.29
C LEU A 8 6.57 5.23 21.14
N CYS A 9 6.80 6.03 20.11
CA CYS A 9 8.04 6.81 19.98
C CYS A 9 8.25 7.74 21.17
N VAL A 10 7.22 8.47 21.60
CA VAL A 10 7.31 9.37 22.77
C VAL A 10 7.61 8.58 24.04
N LEU A 11 6.96 7.43 24.24
CA LEU A 11 7.21 6.54 25.38
C LEU A 11 8.65 6.01 25.39
N TYR A 12 9.20 5.65 24.22
CA TYR A 12 10.58 5.20 24.09
C TYR A 12 11.62 6.30 24.30
N VAL A 13 11.35 7.51 23.83
CA VAL A 13 12.20 8.68 24.10
C VAL A 13 12.16 9.03 25.59
N ALA A 14 10.99 9.00 26.22
CA ALA A 14 10.84 9.28 27.64
C ALA A 14 11.54 8.24 28.52
N THR A 15 11.45 6.95 28.17
CA THR A 15 12.13 5.86 28.91
C THR A 15 13.63 5.87 28.72
N SER A 16 14.13 6.09 27.49
CA SER A 16 15.58 6.23 27.23
C SER A 16 16.17 7.46 27.93
N ALA A 17 15.47 8.60 27.92
CA ALA A 17 15.88 9.79 28.66
C ALA A 17 15.90 9.54 30.18
N GLY A 18 14.91 8.82 30.71
CA GLY A 18 14.87 8.42 32.12
C GLY A 18 16.04 7.51 32.51
N LEU A 19 16.37 6.52 31.67
CA LEU A 19 17.50 5.61 31.89
C LEU A 19 18.87 6.32 31.78
N ALA A 20 18.99 7.26 30.85
CA ALA A 20 20.17 8.10 30.75
C ALA A 20 20.33 8.96 32.00
N TRP A 21 19.24 9.57 32.47
CA TRP A 21 19.24 10.39 33.69
C TRP A 21 19.60 9.59 34.94
N THR A 22 19.09 8.35 35.10
CA THR A 22 19.45 7.48 36.22
C THR A 22 20.89 7.00 36.14
N SER A 23 21.42 6.73 34.94
CA SER A 23 22.84 6.38 34.77
C SER A 23 23.79 7.51 35.20
N ILE A 24 23.42 8.77 34.92
CA ILE A 24 24.22 9.94 35.32
C ILE A 24 24.18 10.13 36.84
N LEU A 25 23.03 9.88 37.47
CA LEU A 25 22.88 9.95 38.93
C LEU A 25 23.69 8.84 39.63
N GLU A 26 23.64 7.61 39.12
CA GLU A 26 24.45 6.47 39.60
C GLU A 26 25.95 6.73 39.43
N VAL A 27 26.40 7.27 38.30
CA VAL A 27 27.83 7.61 38.12
C VAL A 27 28.30 8.70 39.10
N ARG A 28 27.41 9.62 39.48
CA ARG A 28 27.76 10.68 40.44
C ARG A 28 27.65 10.27 41.91
N TYR A 29 26.76 9.33 42.25
CA TYR A 29 26.38 9.07 43.64
C TYR A 29 26.29 7.57 44.03
N GLY A 30 26.50 6.64 43.11
CA GLY A 30 26.20 5.21 43.28
C GLY A 30 27.18 4.23 42.61
N PRO A 31 26.96 2.92 42.79
CA PRO A 31 27.86 1.87 42.32
C PRO A 31 27.70 1.58 40.80
N VAL A 32 28.83 1.65 40.07
CA VAL A 32 28.94 1.59 38.59
C VAL A 32 28.21 0.41 37.91
N TRP A 33 28.01 -0.72 38.60
CA TRP A 33 27.30 -1.89 38.05
C TRP A 33 25.81 -1.63 37.78
N ALA A 34 25.17 -0.74 38.55
CA ALA A 34 23.78 -0.35 38.33
C ALA A 34 23.61 0.48 37.05
N ALA A 35 24.60 1.33 36.71
CA ALA A 35 24.63 2.06 35.45
C ALA A 35 24.69 1.10 34.23
N CYS A 36 25.43 -0.01 34.34
CA CYS A 36 25.48 -1.04 33.29
C CYS A 36 24.14 -1.75 33.08
N LEU A 37 23.39 -2.01 34.16
CA LEU A 37 22.05 -2.63 34.05
C LEU A 37 21.04 -1.69 33.39
N PHE A 38 21.08 -0.39 33.70
CA PHE A 38 20.23 0.60 33.03
C PHE A 38 20.60 0.80 31.56
N ALA A 39 21.89 0.77 31.22
CA ALA A 39 22.36 0.76 29.83
C ALA A 39 21.84 -0.48 29.07
N ALA A 40 21.91 -1.67 29.67
CA ALA A 40 21.38 -2.89 29.08
C ALA A 40 19.85 -2.84 28.93
N ALA A 41 19.14 -2.29 29.91
CA ALA A 41 17.68 -2.11 29.84
C ALA A 41 17.26 -1.14 28.72
N SER A 42 18.09 -0.14 28.39
CA SER A 42 17.83 0.82 27.32
C SER A 42 17.88 0.21 25.90
N LEU A 43 18.49 -0.97 25.74
CA LEU A 43 18.52 -1.67 24.44
C LEU A 43 17.15 -2.24 24.06
N VAL A 44 16.36 -2.70 25.03
CA VAL A 44 15.02 -3.28 24.81
C VAL A 44 14.10 -2.34 24.03
N PRO A 45 13.93 -1.06 24.43
CA PRO A 45 13.09 -0.13 23.68
C PRO A 45 13.65 0.20 22.29
N VAL A 46 14.97 0.30 22.14
CA VAL A 46 15.61 0.54 20.83
C VAL A 46 15.33 -0.62 19.87
N ILE A 47 15.49 -1.86 20.33
CA ILE A 47 15.20 -3.07 19.54
C ILE A 47 13.72 -3.11 19.13
N ALA A 48 12.83 -2.71 20.04
CA ALA A 48 11.41 -2.70 19.76
C ALA A 48 11.01 -1.62 18.72
N VAL A 49 11.63 -0.44 18.75
CA VAL A 49 11.45 0.58 17.70
C VAL A 49 11.89 0.05 16.34
N VAL A 50 13.09 -0.54 16.26
CA VAL A 50 13.61 -1.09 14.99
C VAL A 50 12.70 -2.19 14.44
N ARG A 51 12.16 -3.06 15.30
CA ARG A 51 11.18 -4.07 14.87
C ARG A 51 9.91 -3.44 14.31
N GLU A 52 9.37 -2.43 14.98
CA GLU A 52 8.15 -1.76 14.54
C GLU A 52 8.33 -1.04 13.20
N THR A 53 9.50 -0.44 12.96
CA THR A 53 9.80 0.20 11.66
C THR A 53 9.88 -0.82 10.53
N VAL A 54 10.54 -1.97 10.75
CA VAL A 54 10.66 -3.02 9.73
C VAL A 54 9.30 -3.66 9.44
N ILE A 55 8.50 -3.93 10.47
CA ILE A 55 7.14 -4.49 10.31
C ILE A 55 6.23 -3.50 9.58
N GLY A 56 6.36 -2.20 9.89
CA GLY A 56 5.64 -1.13 9.21
C GLY A 56 5.95 -1.07 7.72
N GLU A 57 7.23 -1.11 7.35
CA GLU A 57 7.66 -1.12 5.94
C GLU A 57 7.18 -2.37 5.20
N GLN A 58 7.33 -3.56 5.80
CA GLN A 58 6.85 -4.80 5.19
C GLN A 58 5.35 -4.77 4.93
N ARG A 59 4.56 -4.22 5.86
CA ARG A 59 3.11 -4.11 5.71
C ARG A 59 2.73 -3.13 4.61
N GLN A 60 3.45 -2.03 4.45
CA GLN A 60 3.23 -1.10 3.34
C GLN A 60 3.55 -1.74 2.00
N ILE A 61 4.68 -2.44 1.88
CA ILE A 61 5.05 -3.17 0.65
C ILE A 61 3.99 -4.21 0.30
N LEU A 62 3.49 -4.96 1.28
CA LEU A 62 2.45 -5.96 1.05
C LEU A 62 1.14 -5.32 0.56
N LEU A 63 0.70 -4.21 1.19
CA LEU A 63 -0.51 -3.50 0.77
C LEU A 63 -0.36 -2.94 -0.65
N ASP A 64 0.81 -2.43 -0.99
CA ASP A 64 1.13 -1.95 -2.33
C ASP A 64 1.07 -3.07 -3.37
N LEU A 65 1.61 -4.26 -3.05
CA LEU A 65 1.55 -5.42 -3.93
C LEU A 65 0.10 -5.90 -4.14
N ILE A 66 -0.69 -5.95 -3.07
CA ILE A 66 -2.12 -6.31 -3.14
C ILE A 66 -2.88 -5.28 -4.00
N ALA A 67 -2.62 -3.99 -3.81
CA ALA A 67 -3.26 -2.92 -4.59
C ALA A 67 -2.88 -2.97 -6.07
N ARG A 68 -1.63 -3.33 -6.41
CA ARG A 68 -1.21 -3.51 -7.80
C ARG A 68 -1.86 -4.76 -8.41
N ALA A 69 -1.90 -5.86 -7.67
CA ALA A 69 -2.53 -7.10 -8.12
C ALA A 69 -4.04 -6.90 -8.39
N SER A 70 -4.75 -6.22 -7.49
CA SER A 70 -6.19 -5.96 -7.65
C SER A 70 -6.48 -5.05 -8.86
N ARG A 71 -5.66 -4.02 -9.10
CA ARG A 71 -5.77 -3.17 -10.30
C ARG A 71 -5.55 -3.96 -11.59
N SER A 72 -4.51 -4.80 -11.63
CA SER A 72 -4.25 -5.62 -12.81
C SER A 72 -5.36 -6.64 -13.11
N SER A 73 -6.00 -7.17 -12.07
CA SER A 73 -7.15 -8.08 -12.23
C SER A 73 -8.40 -7.35 -12.72
N GLY A 74 -8.63 -6.12 -12.27
CA GLY A 74 -9.73 -5.27 -12.75
C GLY A 74 -9.57 -4.92 -14.22
N ASP A 75 -8.37 -4.49 -14.61
CA ASP A 75 -8.06 -4.13 -16.00
C ASP A 75 -8.25 -5.33 -16.97
N ALA A 76 -7.86 -6.54 -16.54
CA ALA A 76 -8.06 -7.75 -17.33
C ALA A 76 -9.53 -8.12 -17.49
N ALA A 77 -10.33 -8.03 -16.42
CA ALA A 77 -11.78 -8.28 -16.48
C ALA A 77 -12.48 -7.26 -17.38
N ASP A 78 -12.14 -5.98 -17.24
CA ASP A 78 -12.68 -4.90 -18.09
C ASP A 78 -12.32 -5.08 -19.56
N ALA A 79 -11.10 -5.57 -19.87
CA ALA A 79 -10.69 -5.86 -21.23
C ALA A 79 -11.51 -7.00 -21.86
N ILE A 80 -11.79 -8.07 -21.09
CA ILE A 80 -12.62 -9.19 -21.54
C ILE A 80 -14.05 -8.72 -21.78
N VAL A 81 -14.64 -7.97 -20.84
CA VAL A 81 -16.00 -7.44 -20.97
C VAL A 81 -16.12 -6.52 -22.18
N ARG A 82 -15.14 -5.64 -22.43
CA ARG A 82 -15.12 -4.79 -23.63
C ARG A 82 -15.05 -5.61 -24.92
N ALA A 83 -14.21 -6.65 -24.96
CA ALA A 83 -14.10 -7.51 -26.14
C ALA A 83 -15.42 -8.25 -26.46
N GLU A 84 -16.13 -8.73 -25.44
CA GLU A 84 -17.43 -9.38 -25.60
C GLU A 84 -18.55 -8.40 -26.02
N LEU A 85 -18.51 -7.16 -25.52
CA LEU A 85 -19.45 -6.12 -25.96
C LEU A 85 -19.22 -5.74 -27.43
N ASP A 86 -17.96 -5.61 -27.84
CA ASP A 86 -17.60 -5.31 -29.23
C ASP A 86 -18.02 -6.44 -30.18
N SER A 87 -17.86 -7.71 -29.79
CA SER A 87 -18.29 -8.86 -30.59
C SER A 87 -19.81 -8.91 -30.74
N ALA A 88 -20.56 -8.75 -29.64
CA ALA A 88 -22.02 -8.74 -29.66
C ALA A 88 -22.61 -7.58 -30.48
N CYS A 89 -21.96 -6.41 -30.46
CA CYS A 89 -22.33 -5.27 -31.31
C CYS A 89 -22.21 -5.60 -32.80
N CYS A 90 -21.09 -6.19 -33.21
CA CYS A 90 -20.83 -6.56 -34.61
C CYS A 90 -21.81 -7.64 -35.10
N GLU A 91 -22.15 -8.61 -34.24
CA GLU A 91 -23.16 -9.64 -34.55
C GLU A 91 -24.57 -9.03 -34.72
N ARG A 92 -24.93 -8.04 -33.90
CA ARG A 92 -26.21 -7.31 -34.05
C ARG A 92 -26.24 -6.50 -35.35
N TRP A 93 -25.13 -5.88 -35.73
CA TRP A 93 -25.00 -5.18 -37.00
C TRP A 93 -25.20 -6.11 -38.20
N TRP A 94 -24.55 -7.27 -38.17
CA TRP A 94 -24.66 -8.27 -39.23
C TRP A 94 -26.09 -8.79 -39.39
N THR A 95 -26.73 -9.15 -38.27
CA THR A 95 -28.12 -9.66 -38.25
C THR A 95 -29.16 -8.59 -38.60
N SER A 96 -28.87 -7.31 -38.37
CA SER A 96 -29.75 -6.19 -38.72
C SER A 96 -29.57 -5.68 -40.17
N LEU A 97 -28.86 -6.42 -41.03
CA LEU A 97 -28.52 -6.01 -42.41
C LEU A 97 -27.86 -4.63 -42.47
N GLY A 98 -27.06 -4.32 -41.45
CA GLY A 98 -26.29 -3.11 -41.35
C GLY A 98 -27.06 -1.84 -40.95
N THR A 99 -28.19 -2.00 -40.26
CA THR A 99 -29.03 -0.87 -39.83
C THR A 99 -28.74 -0.40 -38.41
N GLU A 100 -28.35 -1.31 -37.50
CA GLU A 100 -28.01 -0.97 -36.11
C GLU A 100 -26.54 -1.28 -35.82
N HIS A 101 -25.68 -0.24 -35.82
CA HIS A 101 -24.30 -0.33 -35.36
C HIS A 101 -24.02 0.75 -34.32
N GLU A 102 -23.45 0.36 -33.18
CA GLU A 102 -23.11 1.32 -32.12
C GLU A 102 -21.97 2.24 -32.59
N LEU A 103 -22.15 3.56 -32.44
CA LEU A 103 -21.19 4.57 -32.92
C LEU A 103 -19.86 4.57 -32.16
N THR A 104 -19.83 3.96 -30.97
CA THR A 104 -18.64 3.84 -30.13
C THR A 104 -17.84 2.56 -30.42
N CYS A 105 -18.34 1.68 -31.31
CA CYS A 105 -17.64 0.45 -31.64
C CYS A 105 -16.35 0.73 -32.42
N ARG A 106 -15.26 0.04 -32.05
CA ARG A 106 -13.95 0.22 -32.70
C ARG A 106 -13.94 -0.21 -34.18
N HIS A 107 -14.85 -1.11 -34.57
CA HIS A 107 -15.03 -1.59 -35.94
C HIS A 107 -16.02 -0.76 -36.75
N TRP A 108 -16.55 0.33 -36.18
CA TRP A 108 -17.46 1.21 -36.88
C TRP A 108 -16.77 1.88 -38.07
N MET A 109 -17.32 1.64 -39.26
CA MET A 109 -16.97 2.37 -40.47
C MET A 109 -18.14 3.29 -40.82
N PRO A 110 -17.90 4.60 -41.04
CA PRO A 110 -18.93 5.48 -41.56
C PRO A 110 -19.47 4.91 -42.85
N ARG A 111 -20.79 4.74 -42.94
CA ARG A 111 -21.46 4.28 -44.16
C ARG A 111 -21.22 5.35 -45.24
N SER A 112 -20.26 5.13 -46.14
CA SER A 112 -20.15 5.91 -47.36
C SER A 112 -21.32 5.51 -48.25
N SER A 113 -22.32 6.37 -48.35
CA SER A 113 -23.41 6.23 -49.32
C SER A 113 -22.83 6.26 -50.74
N SER A 114 -22.42 5.12 -51.27
CA SER A 114 -22.25 4.90 -52.70
C SER A 114 -23.48 4.12 -53.19
N ALA A 115 -24.58 4.83 -53.35
CA ALA A 115 -25.70 4.40 -54.18
C ALA A 115 -25.90 5.50 -55.23
N ALA A 116 -25.31 5.26 -56.40
CA ALA A 116 -25.62 5.94 -57.65
C ALA A 116 -26.60 5.05 -58.44
#